data_AF-A0A6G8CRI6-F1
#
_entry.id   AF-A0A6G8CRI6-F1
#
_cell.length_a   1.000
_cell.length_b   1.000
_cell.length_c   1.000
_cell.angle_alpha   90.00
_cell.angle_beta   90.00
_cell.angle_gamma   90.00
#
_symmetry.space_group_name_H-M   'P 1'
#
loop_
_entity.id
_entity.type
_entity.pdbx_description
1 polymer ?
#
loop_
_entity_poly.entity_id
_entity_poly.type
_entity_poly.pdbx_seq_one_letter_code
_entity_poly.pdbx_strand_id
1 'polypeptide(L)'
;MSKKPMFKLHPDGEQYIITLPGVVLLCGSTIYGDPTETTPQGRTNAMRLVERTLQEAEKYGFKQPSTVWALLRRNEPNQRLNNLVQEAVDLIPKHVQAEVMRAFGCDSSTDETVVPLVTAMKHPGRHEPETNPRFLRPGPDGVDPRFWSAGRELKRIAANEGPEAIHKPEYAHLYSQMLRYAPKDLQAEMRAKAEELDLMPKATHVNEHGEPVFSIQQIAEKHGVSVEEVEQLIAQSDIDPDDLYTGPVFPKQ
;
A
#
# COMPACT_ATOMS: atom_id res chain seq x y z
N MET A 1 12.38 -18.20 -30.48
CA MET A 1 12.74 -16.80 -30.78
C MET A 1 13.58 -16.27 -29.63
N SER A 2 14.72 -15.61 -29.91
CA SER A 2 15.60 -15.07 -28.88
C SER A 2 14.94 -13.86 -28.20
N LYS A 3 14.85 -13.85 -26.86
CA LYS A 3 14.26 -12.74 -26.11
C LYS A 3 15.12 -11.49 -26.28
N LYS A 4 14.50 -10.37 -26.67
CA LYS A 4 15.22 -9.09 -26.75
C LYS A 4 15.61 -8.63 -25.34
N PRO A 5 16.84 -8.14 -25.14
CA PRO A 5 17.22 -7.58 -23.85
C PRO A 5 16.37 -6.33 -23.54
N MET A 6 15.88 -6.23 -22.30
CA MET A 6 15.02 -5.12 -21.86
C MET A 6 15.81 -3.84 -21.60
N PHE A 7 17.10 -3.98 -21.30
CA PHE A 7 18.06 -2.92 -21.10
C PHE A 7 19.23 -3.17 -22.03
N LYS A 8 19.64 -2.15 -22.77
CA LYS A 8 20.85 -2.18 -23.58
C LYS A 8 21.61 -0.88 -23.34
N LEU A 9 22.92 -0.97 -23.10
CA LEU A 9 23.77 0.21 -23.05
C LEU A 9 23.67 0.94 -24.40
N HIS A 10 23.46 2.25 -24.35
CA HIS A 10 23.49 3.10 -25.53
C HIS A 10 24.91 3.07 -26.13
N PRO A 11 25.07 3.23 -27.45
CA PRO A 11 26.39 3.17 -28.09
C PRO A 11 27.43 4.16 -27.56
N ASP A 12 27.02 5.22 -26.88
CA ASP A 12 27.92 6.17 -26.20
C ASP A 12 28.52 5.65 -24.89
N GLY A 13 27.97 4.55 -24.35
CA GLY A 13 28.42 3.96 -23.09
C GLY A 13 27.92 4.67 -21.83
N GLU A 14 27.20 5.78 -21.95
CA GLU A 14 26.79 6.63 -20.82
C GLU A 14 25.30 6.46 -20.47
N GLN A 15 24.48 6.04 -21.43
CA GLN A 15 23.03 5.94 -21.26
C GLN A 15 22.54 4.49 -21.39
N TYR A 16 21.34 4.22 -20.87
CA TYR A 16 20.64 2.96 -21.11
C TYR A 16 19.45 3.18 -22.03
N ILE A 17 19.36 2.36 -23.07
CA ILE A 17 18.16 2.22 -23.90
C ILE A 17 17.27 1.19 -23.23
N ILE A 18 16.04 1.60 -22.94
CA ILE A 18 15.06 0.80 -22.21
C ILE A 18 13.90 0.51 -23.16
N THR A 19 13.48 -0.75 -23.24
CA THR A 19 12.30 -1.15 -24.01
C THR A 19 11.02 -0.91 -23.21
N LEU A 20 9.85 -0.84 -23.85
CA LEU A 20 8.56 -0.70 -23.14
C LEU A 20 8.37 -1.74 -22.02
N PRO A 21 8.69 -3.04 -22.20
CA PRO A 21 8.70 -4.01 -21.10
C PRO A 21 9.61 -3.59 -19.93
N GLY A 22 10.81 -3.10 -20.24
CA GLY A 22 11.74 -2.59 -19.23
C GLY A 22 11.19 -1.38 -18.48
N VAL A 23 10.51 -0.46 -19.17
CA VAL A 23 9.84 0.69 -18.56
C VAL A 23 8.70 0.25 -17.64
N VAL A 24 7.86 -0.70 -18.07
CA VAL A 24 6.80 -1.27 -17.23
C VAL A 24 7.37 -1.88 -15.94
N LEU A 25 8.50 -2.59 -16.02
CA LEU A 25 9.17 -3.14 -14.84
C LEU A 25 9.72 -2.05 -13.92
N LEU A 26 10.36 -1.01 -14.47
CA LEU A 26 10.83 0.15 -13.69
C LEU A 26 9.67 0.87 -13.00
N CYS A 27 8.55 1.04 -13.70
CA CYS A 27 7.34 1.59 -13.11
C CYS A 27 6.87 0.76 -11.90
N GLY A 28 7.10 -0.56 -11.87
CA GLY A 28 6.84 -1.37 -10.68
C GLY A 28 7.53 -0.82 -9.42
N SER A 29 8.83 -0.52 -9.52
CA SER A 29 9.60 0.08 -8.43
C SER A 29 9.20 1.52 -8.15
N THR A 30 8.84 2.31 -9.16
CA THR A 30 8.27 3.65 -8.97
C THR A 30 6.92 3.61 -8.22
N ILE A 31 6.13 2.56 -8.42
CA ILE A 31 4.78 2.43 -7.82
C ILE A 31 4.83 1.85 -6.41
N TYR A 32 5.69 0.86 -6.17
CA TYR A 32 5.72 0.03 -4.96
C TYR A 32 7.05 0.08 -4.20
N GLY A 33 8.06 0.80 -4.69
CA GLY A 33 9.34 1.01 -4.03
C GLY A 33 9.29 2.07 -2.93
N ASP A 34 10.47 2.57 -2.55
CA ASP A 34 10.60 3.53 -1.47
C ASP A 34 9.82 4.82 -1.80
N PRO A 35 8.82 5.21 -0.98
CA PRO A 35 8.02 6.41 -1.24
C PRO A 35 8.82 7.72 -1.15
N THR A 36 10.04 7.71 -0.59
CA THR A 36 10.93 8.88 -0.56
C THR A 36 11.71 9.07 -1.86
N GLU A 37 11.82 8.03 -2.69
CA GLU A 37 12.54 8.07 -3.97
C GLU A 37 11.66 8.55 -5.14
N THR A 38 10.34 8.65 -4.94
CA THR A 38 9.39 9.00 -6.00
C THR A 38 8.33 9.99 -5.49
N THR A 39 8.02 11.02 -6.29
CA THR A 39 6.93 11.95 -5.99
C THR A 39 5.55 11.32 -6.22
N PRO A 40 4.47 11.79 -5.55
CA PRO A 40 3.10 11.31 -5.81
C PRO A 40 2.71 11.40 -7.30
N GLN A 41 3.10 12.49 -7.97
CA GLN A 41 2.86 12.66 -9.41
C GLN A 41 3.63 11.63 -10.25
N GLY A 42 4.92 11.40 -9.95
CA GLY A 42 5.73 10.41 -10.66
C GLY A 42 5.16 8.99 -10.54
N ARG A 43 4.63 8.66 -9.37
CA ARG A 43 3.93 7.39 -9.13
C ARG A 43 2.63 7.28 -9.93
N THR A 44 1.81 8.32 -9.96
CA THR A 44 0.58 8.35 -10.78
C THR A 44 0.89 8.15 -12.26
N ASN A 45 1.94 8.81 -12.76
CA ASN A 45 2.39 8.66 -14.15
C ASN A 45 2.83 7.22 -14.44
N ALA A 46 3.58 6.60 -13.52
CA ALA A 46 3.98 5.20 -13.63
C ALA A 46 2.77 4.25 -13.64
N MET A 47 1.78 4.46 -12.77
CA MET A 47 0.55 3.66 -12.75
C MET A 47 -0.21 3.77 -14.08
N ARG A 48 -0.38 4.98 -14.61
CA ARG A 48 -1.06 5.22 -15.89
C ARG A 48 -0.35 4.51 -17.05
N LEU A 49 0.98 4.51 -17.08
CA LEU A 49 1.74 3.78 -18.12
C LEU A 49 1.49 2.28 -18.05
N VAL A 50 1.61 1.68 -16.86
CA VAL A 50 1.41 0.23 -16.68
C VAL A 50 -0.02 -0.14 -17.03
N GLU A 51 -0.99 0.63 -16.53
CA GLU A 51 -2.40 0.48 -16.82
C GLU A 51 -2.67 0.50 -18.32
N ARG A 52 -2.23 1.55 -19.01
CA ARG A 52 -2.46 1.71 -20.45
C ARG A 52 -1.82 0.57 -21.23
N THR A 53 -0.61 0.17 -20.88
CA THR A 53 0.09 -0.93 -21.55
C THR A 53 -0.69 -2.24 -21.42
N LEU A 54 -1.15 -2.57 -20.21
CA LEU A 54 -1.90 -3.80 -19.97
C LEU A 54 -3.29 -3.77 -20.62
N GLN A 55 -3.97 -2.62 -20.65
CA GLN A 55 -5.25 -2.46 -21.34
C GLN A 55 -5.11 -2.66 -22.85
N GLU A 56 -4.07 -2.11 -23.47
CA GLU A 56 -3.81 -2.37 -24.89
C GLU A 56 -3.51 -3.86 -25.11
N ALA A 57 -2.68 -4.48 -24.27
CA ALA A 57 -2.40 -5.92 -24.35
C ALA A 57 -3.68 -6.78 -24.23
N GLU A 58 -4.62 -6.42 -23.33
CA GLU A 58 -5.91 -7.11 -23.18
C GLU A 58 -6.73 -7.09 -24.47
N LYS A 59 -6.77 -5.94 -25.18
CA LYS A 59 -7.46 -5.83 -26.48
C LYS A 59 -6.89 -6.78 -27.53
N TYR A 60 -5.60 -7.10 -27.42
CA TYR A 60 -4.90 -8.05 -28.29
C TYR A 60 -4.79 -9.46 -27.69
N GLY A 61 -5.61 -9.79 -26.69
CA GLY A 61 -5.79 -11.15 -26.19
C GLY A 61 -4.93 -11.54 -24.99
N PHE A 62 -4.22 -10.61 -24.36
CA PHE A 62 -3.55 -10.87 -23.09
C PHE A 62 -4.57 -11.13 -21.98
N LYS A 63 -4.35 -12.16 -21.16
CA LYS A 63 -5.34 -12.63 -20.16
C LYS A 63 -4.91 -12.48 -18.70
N GLN A 64 -3.68 -12.04 -18.44
CA GLN A 64 -3.10 -12.08 -17.10
C GLN A 64 -2.73 -10.70 -16.48
N PRO A 65 -3.47 -9.60 -16.74
CA PRO A 65 -3.12 -8.27 -16.20
C PRO A 65 -3.13 -8.24 -14.67
N SER A 66 -4.10 -8.90 -14.01
CA SER A 66 -4.16 -8.97 -12.55
C SER A 66 -2.95 -9.71 -11.95
N THR A 67 -2.40 -10.69 -12.68
CA THR A 67 -1.19 -11.41 -12.24
C THR A 67 0.04 -10.51 -12.36
N VAL A 68 0.15 -9.72 -13.43
CA VAL A 68 1.23 -8.73 -13.58
C VAL A 68 1.19 -7.74 -12.41
N TRP A 69 0.03 -7.16 -12.10
CA TRP A 69 -0.12 -6.25 -10.97
C TRP A 69 0.22 -6.90 -9.62
N ALA A 70 -0.22 -8.13 -9.38
CA ALA A 70 0.09 -8.85 -8.15
C ALA A 70 1.59 -9.13 -7.99
N LEU A 71 2.30 -9.37 -9.08
CA LEU A 71 3.75 -9.59 -9.06
C LEU A 71 4.54 -8.28 -8.94
N LEU A 72 4.12 -7.20 -9.62
CA LEU A 72 4.72 -5.87 -9.47
C LEU A 72 4.65 -5.39 -8.01
N ARG A 73 3.53 -5.64 -7.33
CA ARG A 73 3.34 -5.27 -5.92
C ARG A 73 4.37 -5.89 -4.97
N ARG A 74 4.99 -7.01 -5.34
CA ARG A 74 6.03 -7.64 -4.51
C ARG A 74 7.33 -6.86 -4.53
N ASN A 75 7.55 -6.01 -5.54
CA ASN A 75 8.74 -5.18 -5.71
C ASN A 75 10.09 -5.93 -5.55
N GLU A 76 10.13 -7.18 -6.04
CA GLU A 76 11.31 -8.05 -5.98
C GLU A 76 11.69 -8.52 -7.40
N PRO A 77 12.97 -8.86 -7.66
CA PRO A 77 13.38 -9.48 -8.92
C PRO A 77 12.58 -10.76 -9.20
N ASN A 78 11.82 -10.78 -10.30
CA ASN A 78 10.90 -11.87 -10.58
C ASN A 78 10.89 -12.27 -12.07
N GLN A 79 11.44 -13.45 -12.37
CA GLN A 79 11.53 -13.94 -13.75
C GLN A 79 10.16 -14.19 -14.39
N ARG A 80 9.15 -14.58 -13.61
CA ARG A 80 7.78 -14.78 -14.11
C ARG A 80 7.15 -13.45 -14.50
N LEU A 81 7.35 -12.40 -13.70
CA LEU A 81 6.91 -11.05 -14.02
C LEU A 81 7.54 -10.57 -15.33
N ASN A 82 8.86 -10.72 -15.47
CA ASN A 82 9.58 -10.35 -16.69
C ASN A 82 8.99 -11.02 -17.94
N ASN A 83 8.67 -12.32 -17.83
CA ASN A 83 8.08 -13.06 -18.94
C ASN A 83 6.67 -12.59 -19.28
N LEU A 84 5.83 -12.34 -18.28
CA LEU A 84 4.45 -11.89 -18.47
C LEU A 84 4.37 -10.48 -19.05
N VAL A 85 5.24 -9.57 -18.60
CA VAL A 85 5.30 -8.20 -19.15
C VAL A 85 5.79 -8.24 -20.59
N GLN A 86 6.79 -9.06 -20.90
CA GLN A 86 7.26 -9.25 -22.28
C GLN A 86 6.14 -9.82 -23.17
N GLU A 87 5.44 -10.85 -22.71
CA GLU A 87 4.30 -11.45 -23.42
C GLU A 87 3.18 -10.43 -23.69
N ALA A 88 2.81 -9.65 -22.67
CA ALA A 88 1.79 -8.61 -22.80
C ALA A 88 2.18 -7.58 -23.88
N VAL A 89 3.43 -7.10 -23.85
CA VAL A 89 3.89 -6.08 -24.82
C VAL A 89 4.05 -6.67 -26.22
N ASP A 90 4.50 -7.93 -26.36
CA ASP A 90 4.68 -8.57 -27.67
C ASP A 90 3.35 -8.73 -28.44
N LEU A 91 2.21 -8.74 -27.74
CA LEU A 91 0.87 -8.75 -28.34
C LEU A 91 0.44 -7.38 -28.89
N ILE A 92 1.03 -6.29 -28.41
CA ILE A 92 0.65 -4.93 -28.79
C ILE A 92 1.32 -4.57 -30.13
N PRO A 93 0.61 -4.00 -31.11
CA PRO A 93 1.23 -3.52 -32.36
C PRO A 93 2.30 -2.45 -32.09
N LYS A 94 3.41 -2.49 -32.84
CA LYS A 94 4.57 -1.61 -32.63
C LYS A 94 4.25 -0.11 -32.65
N HIS A 95 3.29 0.32 -33.46
CA HIS A 95 2.87 1.73 -33.51
C HIS A 95 2.17 2.15 -32.21
N VAL A 96 1.30 1.28 -31.66
CA VAL A 96 0.66 1.50 -30.36
C VAL A 96 1.69 1.48 -29.23
N GLN A 97 2.67 0.58 -29.25
CA GLN A 97 3.77 0.60 -28.27
C GLN A 97 4.53 1.94 -28.29
N ALA A 98 4.77 2.49 -29.47
CA ALA A 98 5.44 3.78 -29.64
C ALA A 98 4.57 4.95 -29.16
N GLU A 99 3.25 4.90 -29.36
CA GLU A 99 2.30 5.88 -28.84
C GLU A 99 2.26 5.88 -27.30
N VAL A 100 2.20 4.70 -26.68
CA VAL A 100 2.25 4.56 -25.21
C VAL A 100 3.55 5.15 -24.64
N MET A 101 4.69 4.86 -25.27
CA MET A 101 5.99 5.44 -24.87
C MET A 101 6.06 6.95 -25.08
N ARG A 102 5.46 7.48 -26.15
CA ARG A 102 5.47 8.92 -26.44
C ARG A 102 4.59 9.70 -25.47
N ALA A 103 3.41 9.18 -25.14
CA ALA A 103 2.52 9.77 -24.13
C ALA A 103 3.15 9.83 -22.74
N PHE A 104 4.11 8.95 -22.44
CA PHE A 104 4.89 9.00 -21.20
C PHE A 104 6.01 10.04 -21.21
N GLY A 105 6.60 10.30 -22.37
CA GLY A 105 7.70 11.26 -22.53
C GLY A 105 7.24 12.71 -22.77
N CYS A 106 6.02 12.91 -23.25
CA CYS A 106 5.43 14.22 -23.56
C CYS A 106 4.15 14.43 -22.74
N ASP A 107 4.23 14.64 -21.43
CA ASP A 107 3.28 15.53 -20.75
C ASP A 107 3.74 15.89 -19.33
N SER A 108 4.26 17.11 -19.22
CA SER A 108 4.23 17.91 -18.00
C SER A 108 3.11 18.96 -18.06
N SER A 109 2.16 18.84 -19.00
CA SER A 109 1.03 19.77 -19.13
C SER A 109 -0.08 19.40 -18.15
N THR A 110 -0.49 20.39 -17.39
CA THR A 110 -1.44 20.33 -16.28
C THR A 110 -2.92 20.31 -16.70
N ASP A 111 -3.27 19.77 -17.86
CA ASP A 111 -4.67 19.80 -18.30
C ASP A 111 -4.97 18.58 -19.17
N GLU A 112 -5.74 17.62 -18.63
CA GLU A 112 -6.73 16.82 -19.35
C GLU A 112 -7.29 15.73 -18.42
N THR A 113 -8.60 15.81 -18.20
CA THR A 113 -9.51 14.77 -17.68
C THR A 113 -8.87 13.63 -16.88
N VAL A 114 -9.10 13.62 -15.57
CA VAL A 114 -8.83 12.49 -14.69
C VAL A 114 -9.65 11.28 -15.18
N VAL A 115 -9.13 10.54 -16.15
CA VAL A 115 -9.69 9.25 -16.53
C VAL A 115 -9.36 8.31 -15.37
N PRO A 116 -10.36 7.79 -14.63
CA PRO A 116 -10.11 6.89 -13.52
C PRO A 116 -9.35 5.66 -14.03
N LEU A 117 -8.33 5.24 -13.30
CA LEU A 117 -7.62 4.00 -13.61
C LEU A 117 -8.64 2.85 -13.61
N VAL A 118 -8.74 2.08 -14.69
CA VAL A 118 -9.72 0.99 -14.79
C VAL A 118 -9.42 -0.11 -13.76
N THR A 119 -8.18 -0.27 -13.34
CA THR A 119 -7.82 -1.09 -12.16
C THR A 119 -8.35 -0.54 -10.84
N ALA A 120 -8.43 0.78 -10.66
CA ALA A 120 -9.12 1.38 -9.52
C ALA A 120 -10.63 1.11 -9.58
N MET A 121 -11.20 1.01 -10.79
CA MET A 121 -12.62 0.62 -10.99
C MET A 121 -12.86 -0.89 -10.81
N LYS A 122 -11.92 -1.76 -11.19
CA LYS A 122 -12.04 -3.22 -11.07
C LYS A 122 -11.69 -3.75 -9.67
N HIS A 123 -10.78 -3.08 -8.95
CA HIS A 123 -10.27 -3.50 -7.63
C HIS A 123 -10.06 -2.31 -6.66
N PRO A 124 -11.11 -1.55 -6.31
CA PRO A 124 -11.03 -0.30 -5.54
C PRO A 124 -10.40 -0.45 -4.14
N GLY A 125 -10.49 -1.64 -3.51
CA GLY A 125 -9.90 -1.91 -2.19
C GLY A 125 -8.44 -2.40 -2.21
N ARG A 126 -7.81 -2.54 -3.39
CA ARG A 126 -6.46 -3.14 -3.55
C ARG A 126 -5.43 -2.17 -4.14
N HIS A 127 -5.77 -0.90 -4.26
CA HIS A 127 -4.88 0.17 -4.71
C HIS A 127 -5.03 1.43 -3.85
N GLU A 128 -3.88 2.10 -3.68
CA GLU A 128 -3.63 3.45 -3.14
C GLU A 128 -3.80 3.73 -1.65
N PRO A 129 -2.84 4.47 -1.02
CA PRO A 129 -3.02 5.23 0.22
C PRO A 129 -3.75 6.58 0.04
N GLU A 130 -3.78 7.14 -1.17
CA GLU A 130 -4.32 8.48 -1.46
C GLU A 130 -5.83 8.46 -1.72
N THR A 131 -6.37 7.33 -2.19
CA THR A 131 -7.81 7.05 -2.27
C THR A 131 -8.28 5.97 -1.28
N ASN A 132 -7.36 5.26 -0.62
CA ASN A 132 -7.67 4.30 0.44
C ASN A 132 -6.57 4.29 1.53
N PRO A 133 -6.70 5.08 2.61
CA PRO A 133 -5.69 5.15 3.67
C PRO A 133 -5.34 3.78 4.30
N ARG A 134 -6.17 2.75 4.10
CA ARG A 134 -5.98 1.38 4.60
C ARG A 134 -5.01 0.52 3.79
N PHE A 135 -4.54 0.97 2.63
CA PHE A 135 -3.71 0.13 1.75
C PHE A 135 -2.31 -0.11 2.32
N LEU A 136 -2.00 -1.33 2.78
CA LEU A 136 -0.67 -1.72 3.25
C LEU A 136 0.32 -1.84 2.07
N ARG A 137 1.50 -1.23 2.21
CA ARG A 137 2.61 -1.26 1.23
C ARG A 137 3.83 -1.93 1.86
N PRO A 138 4.04 -3.25 1.74
CA PRO A 138 5.29 -3.86 2.17
C PRO A 138 6.46 -3.17 1.47
N GLY A 139 7.40 -2.64 2.23
CA GLY A 139 8.67 -2.09 1.73
C GLY A 139 9.61 -3.21 1.26
N PRO A 140 10.84 -2.88 0.84
CA PRO A 140 11.82 -3.85 0.37
C PRO A 140 12.21 -4.92 1.41
N ASP A 141 11.94 -4.67 2.69
CA ASP A 141 12.12 -5.60 3.81
C ASP A 141 10.83 -6.36 4.19
N GLY A 142 9.76 -6.20 3.41
CA GLY A 142 8.44 -6.78 3.68
C GLY A 142 7.61 -6.01 4.71
N VAL A 143 8.09 -4.87 5.23
CA VAL A 143 7.44 -4.07 6.28
C VAL A 143 6.96 -2.73 5.73
N ASP A 144 5.79 -2.25 6.14
CA ASP A 144 5.26 -1.01 5.58
C ASP A 144 6.15 0.21 5.94
N PRO A 145 6.60 1.04 4.98
CA PRO A 145 7.45 2.19 5.27
C PRO A 145 6.86 3.15 6.31
N ARG A 146 5.52 3.22 6.44
CA ARG A 146 4.84 4.03 7.46
C ARG A 146 5.06 3.51 8.88
N PHE A 147 5.29 2.20 9.06
CA PHE A 147 5.72 1.64 10.33
C PHE A 147 7.07 2.22 10.74
N TRP A 148 8.05 2.15 9.83
CA TRP A 148 9.39 2.66 10.09
C TRP A 148 9.42 4.17 10.26
N SER A 149 8.62 4.90 9.49
CA SER A 149 8.51 6.35 9.61
C SER A 149 8.01 6.74 11.02
N ALA A 150 6.94 6.11 11.49
CA ALA A 150 6.41 6.36 12.83
C ALA A 150 7.41 5.98 13.92
N GLY A 151 8.04 4.81 13.82
CA GLY A 151 9.05 4.36 14.78
C GLY A 151 10.29 5.27 14.84
N ARG A 152 10.77 5.77 13.69
CA ARG A 152 11.88 6.73 13.63
C ARG A 152 11.52 8.05 14.29
N GLU A 153 10.30 8.54 14.08
CA GLU A 153 9.86 9.80 14.65
C GLU A 153 9.67 9.69 16.17
N LEU A 154 9.06 8.62 16.67
CA LEU A 154 8.98 8.34 18.11
C LEU A 154 10.37 8.26 18.75
N LYS A 155 11.33 7.61 18.07
CA LYS A 155 12.73 7.54 18.53
C LYS A 155 13.39 8.93 18.56
N ARG A 156 13.10 9.79 17.59
CA ARG A 156 13.61 11.17 17.53
C ARG A 156 13.04 12.02 18.67
N ILE A 157 11.74 11.91 18.93
CA ILE A 157 11.06 12.60 20.04
C ILE A 157 11.66 12.14 21.38
N ALA A 158 11.79 10.83 21.58
CA ALA A 158 12.39 10.28 22.80
C ALA A 158 13.83 10.79 23.02
N ALA A 159 14.61 10.94 21.95
CA ALA A 159 15.98 11.45 22.03
C ALA A 159 16.06 12.95 22.32
N ASN A 160 15.13 13.76 21.81
CA ASN A 160 15.17 15.22 21.91
C ASN A 160 14.42 15.76 23.14
N GLU A 161 13.30 15.14 23.49
CA GLU A 161 12.37 15.61 24.52
C GLU A 161 12.32 14.66 25.73
N GLY A 162 13.01 13.52 25.66
CA GLY A 162 13.06 12.51 26.70
C GLY A 162 12.07 11.36 26.49
N PRO A 163 12.28 10.22 27.16
CA PRO A 163 11.50 9.01 26.95
C PRO A 163 10.02 9.19 27.28
N GLU A 164 9.66 10.04 28.24
CA GLU A 164 8.27 10.30 28.61
C GLU A 164 7.52 11.14 27.57
N ALA A 165 8.23 11.88 26.70
CA ALA A 165 7.60 12.74 25.73
C ALA A 165 6.74 11.96 24.74
N ILE A 166 7.14 10.73 24.38
CA ILE A 166 6.40 9.88 23.44
C ILE A 166 4.98 9.54 23.93
N HIS A 167 4.74 9.60 25.25
CA HIS A 167 3.44 9.29 25.86
C HIS A 167 2.48 10.50 25.88
N LYS A 168 2.91 11.68 25.43
CA LYS A 168 2.05 12.85 25.36
C LYS A 168 0.95 12.66 24.31
N PRO A 169 -0.27 13.18 24.55
CA PRO A 169 -1.39 13.08 23.61
C PRO A 169 -1.07 13.58 22.19
N GLU A 170 -0.23 14.62 22.08
CA GLU A 170 0.20 15.19 20.78
C GLU A 170 0.91 14.20 19.86
N TYR A 171 1.49 13.13 20.39
CA TYR A 171 2.19 12.08 19.63
C TYR A 171 1.41 10.76 19.54
N ALA A 172 0.17 10.71 20.05
CA ALA A 172 -0.65 9.50 20.02
C ALA A 172 -0.89 8.98 18.58
N HIS A 173 -1.00 9.89 17.60
CA HIS A 173 -1.14 9.55 16.19
C HIS A 173 0.03 8.71 15.64
N LEU A 174 1.26 8.94 16.12
CA LEU A 174 2.44 8.16 15.72
C LEU A 174 2.38 6.73 16.26
N TYR A 175 1.89 6.54 17.49
CA TYR A 175 1.64 5.21 18.05
C TYR A 175 0.56 4.46 17.28
N SER A 176 -0.57 5.12 16.99
CA SER A 176 -1.65 4.56 16.18
C SER A 176 -1.16 4.15 14.79
N GLN A 177 -0.33 4.99 14.15
CA GLN A 177 0.29 4.68 12.87
C GLN A 177 1.23 3.48 12.97
N MET A 178 2.10 3.43 13.98
CA MET A 178 3.04 2.33 14.18
C MET A 178 2.29 0.99 14.39
N LEU A 179 1.23 0.98 15.20
CA LEU A 179 0.40 -0.21 15.42
C LEU A 179 -0.32 -0.67 14.14
N ARG A 180 -0.95 0.28 13.43
CA ARG A 180 -1.73 0.01 12.21
C ARG A 180 -0.88 -0.65 11.13
N TYR A 181 0.37 -0.20 10.98
CA TYR A 181 1.28 -0.65 9.92
C TYR A 181 2.30 -1.70 10.38
N ALA A 182 2.18 -2.18 11.62
CA ALA A 182 3.08 -3.19 12.17
C ALA A 182 3.05 -4.51 11.36
N PRO A 183 4.20 -5.22 11.25
CA PRO A 183 4.23 -6.57 10.71
C PRO A 183 3.26 -7.50 11.46
N LYS A 184 2.69 -8.49 10.76
CA LYS A 184 1.70 -9.41 11.35
C LYS A 184 2.22 -10.15 12.58
N ASP A 185 3.47 -10.60 12.53
CA ASP A 185 4.09 -11.33 13.65
C ASP A 185 4.21 -10.42 14.88
N LEU A 186 4.58 -9.15 14.69
CA LEU A 186 4.61 -8.17 15.77
C LEU A 186 3.20 -7.86 16.29
N GLN A 187 2.20 -7.73 15.43
CA GLN A 187 0.81 -7.54 15.86
C GLN A 187 0.31 -8.72 16.71
N ALA A 188 0.68 -9.95 16.36
CA ALA A 188 0.35 -11.14 17.12
C ALA A 188 1.04 -11.14 18.50
N GLU A 189 2.32 -10.78 18.57
CA GLU A 189 3.04 -10.64 19.84
C GLU A 189 2.44 -9.54 20.73
N MET A 190 2.09 -8.39 20.15
CA MET A 190 1.44 -7.31 20.88
C MET A 190 0.08 -7.72 21.43
N ARG A 191 -0.70 -8.47 20.64
CA ARG A 191 -1.98 -9.04 21.11
C ARG A 191 -1.75 -10.02 22.26
N ALA A 192 -0.79 -10.94 22.14
CA ALA A 192 -0.47 -11.90 23.19
C ALA A 192 -0.03 -11.19 24.49
N LYS A 193 0.76 -10.11 24.37
CA LYS A 193 1.15 -9.29 25.52
C LYS A 193 0.00 -8.51 26.12
N ALA A 194 -0.92 -8.00 25.31
CA ALA A 194 -2.13 -7.33 25.79
C ALA A 194 -3.05 -8.31 26.54
N GLU A 195 -3.13 -9.57 26.12
CA GLU A 195 -3.83 -10.63 26.84
C GLU A 195 -3.13 -11.00 28.15
N GLU A 196 -1.80 -11.16 28.15
CA GLU A 196 -1.00 -11.46 29.34
C GLU A 196 -1.12 -10.37 30.42
N LEU A 197 -1.10 -9.11 29.99
CA LEU A 197 -1.22 -7.94 30.88
C LEU A 197 -2.68 -7.60 31.23
N ASP A 198 -3.63 -8.42 30.80
CA ASP A 198 -5.06 -8.23 31.03
C ASP A 198 -5.53 -6.82 30.57
N LEU A 199 -4.97 -6.32 29.47
CA LEU A 199 -5.30 -5.01 28.89
C LEU A 199 -6.53 -5.08 27.98
N MET A 200 -6.95 -6.28 27.58
CA MET A 200 -8.10 -6.48 26.70
C MET A 200 -9.38 -6.77 27.52
N PRO A 201 -10.53 -6.17 27.18
CA PRO A 201 -11.79 -6.56 27.76
C PRO A 201 -12.13 -8.03 27.43
N LYS A 202 -12.97 -8.66 28.25
CA LYS A 202 -13.45 -10.01 27.96
C LYS A 202 -14.38 -9.97 26.75
N ALA A 203 -14.00 -10.65 25.66
CA ALA A 203 -14.82 -10.74 24.46
C ALA A 203 -16.12 -11.50 24.73
N THR A 204 -17.26 -10.86 24.47
CA THR A 204 -18.60 -11.47 24.55
C THR A 204 -19.14 -11.84 23.17
N HIS A 205 -18.61 -11.21 22.13
CA HIS A 205 -19.03 -11.40 20.74
C HIS A 205 -17.82 -11.56 19.82
N VAL A 206 -18.07 -12.18 18.66
CA VAL A 206 -17.11 -12.34 17.56
C VAL A 206 -17.72 -11.86 16.25
N ASN A 207 -16.87 -11.47 15.30
CA ASN A 207 -17.28 -11.18 13.93
C ASN A 207 -17.45 -12.48 13.11
N GLU A 208 -17.85 -12.34 11.84
CA GLU A 208 -18.01 -13.45 10.88
C GLU A 208 -16.74 -14.29 10.62
N HIS A 209 -15.57 -13.79 11.02
CA HIS A 209 -14.28 -14.48 10.93
C HIS A 209 -13.84 -15.12 12.25
N GLY A 210 -14.66 -15.03 13.30
CA GLY A 210 -14.35 -15.55 14.63
C GLY A 210 -13.40 -14.66 15.44
N GLU A 211 -13.14 -13.44 14.99
CA GLU A 211 -12.30 -12.48 15.71
C GLU A 211 -13.13 -11.75 16.78
N PRO A 212 -12.57 -11.50 17.98
CA PRO A 212 -13.30 -10.83 19.04
C PRO A 212 -13.64 -9.38 18.67
N VAL A 213 -14.87 -8.98 18.96
CA VAL A 213 -15.34 -7.59 18.86
C VAL A 213 -15.75 -7.09 20.24
N PHE A 214 -15.51 -5.81 20.50
CA PHE A 214 -15.71 -5.20 21.81
C PHE A 214 -16.60 -3.96 21.70
N SER A 215 -17.53 -3.81 22.64
CA SER A 215 -18.32 -2.58 22.74
C SER A 215 -17.56 -1.49 23.49
N ILE A 216 -17.93 -0.24 23.27
CA ILE A 216 -17.39 0.93 23.99
C ILE A 216 -17.61 0.75 25.51
N GLN A 217 -18.74 0.19 25.93
CA GLN A 217 -19.02 -0.09 27.34
C GLN A 217 -18.03 -1.10 27.94
N GLN A 218 -17.67 -2.15 27.20
CA GLN A 218 -16.69 -3.13 27.68
C GLN A 218 -15.30 -2.51 27.84
N ILE A 219 -14.93 -1.59 26.94
CA ILE A 219 -13.68 -0.85 27.02
C ILE A 219 -13.70 0.08 28.24
N ALA A 220 -14.78 0.84 28.42
CA ALA A 220 -14.98 1.75 29.54
C ALA A 220 -14.89 1.02 30.90
N GLU A 221 -15.64 -0.08 31.05
CA GLU A 221 -15.62 -0.93 32.26
C GLU A 221 -14.24 -1.52 32.53
N LYS A 222 -13.53 -1.96 31.49
CA LYS A 222 -12.21 -2.58 31.63
C LYS A 222 -11.15 -1.59 32.09
N HIS A 223 -11.17 -0.39 31.56
CA HIS A 223 -10.17 0.63 31.84
C HIS A 223 -10.56 1.61 32.96
N GLY A 224 -11.77 1.45 33.53
CA GLY A 224 -12.26 2.27 34.64
C GLY A 224 -12.52 3.72 34.24
N VAL A 225 -12.88 3.96 32.99
CA VAL A 225 -13.17 5.27 32.39
C VAL A 225 -14.64 5.37 31.99
N SER A 226 -15.13 6.58 31.72
CA SER A 226 -16.49 6.77 31.24
C SER A 226 -16.63 6.43 29.75
N VAL A 227 -17.87 6.16 29.30
CA VAL A 227 -18.16 5.94 27.87
C VAL A 227 -17.81 7.19 27.05
N GLU A 228 -18.10 8.37 27.58
CA GLU A 228 -17.80 9.66 26.96
C GLU A 228 -16.28 9.89 26.82
N GLU A 229 -15.48 9.45 27.80
CA GLU A 229 -14.01 9.52 27.71
C GLU A 229 -13.49 8.59 26.61
N VAL A 230 -14.07 7.40 26.45
CA VAL A 230 -13.72 6.49 25.35
C VAL A 230 -14.14 7.07 24.00
N GLU A 231 -15.32 7.68 23.90
CA GLU A 231 -15.77 8.36 22.68
C GLU A 231 -14.89 9.56 22.31
N GLN A 232 -14.45 10.35 23.30
CA GLN A 232 -13.48 11.43 23.08
C GLN A 232 -12.13 10.90 22.62
N LEU A 233 -11.64 9.79 23.18
CA LEU A 233 -10.41 9.14 22.74
C LEU A 233 -10.53 8.64 21.30
N ILE A 234 -11.66 8.05 20.93
CA ILE A 234 -11.94 7.63 19.54
C ILE A 234 -11.96 8.86 18.62
N ALA A 235 -12.64 9.94 19.02
CA ALA A 235 -12.73 11.17 18.22
C ALA A 235 -11.40 11.93 18.09
N GLN A 236 -10.50 11.80 19.08
CA GLN A 236 -9.15 12.39 19.05
C GLN A 236 -8.12 11.48 18.39
N SER A 237 -8.42 10.20 18.27
CA SER A 237 -7.61 9.28 17.49
C SER A 237 -7.89 9.47 15.99
N ASP A 238 -6.88 9.33 15.13
CA ASP A 238 -7.07 9.24 13.68
C ASP A 238 -7.76 7.90 13.25
N ILE A 239 -8.60 7.33 14.12
CA ILE A 239 -9.45 6.18 13.82
C ILE A 239 -10.63 6.72 13.03
N ASP A 240 -10.66 6.38 11.74
CA ASP A 240 -11.78 6.70 10.86
C ASP A 240 -13.07 6.04 11.43
N PRO A 241 -14.23 6.72 11.48
CA PRO A 241 -15.50 6.08 11.84
C PRO A 241 -15.79 4.79 11.05
N ASP A 242 -15.30 4.69 9.80
CA ASP A 242 -15.42 3.48 8.98
C ASP A 242 -14.44 2.37 9.40
N ASP A 243 -13.42 2.64 10.22
CA ASP A 243 -12.50 1.65 10.81
C ASP A 243 -13.17 0.91 12.00
N LEU A 244 -14.33 1.39 12.47
CA LEU A 244 -15.16 0.69 13.44
C LEU A 244 -15.89 -0.47 12.78
N TYR A 245 -15.93 -1.62 13.45
CA TYR A 245 -16.61 -2.81 12.93
C TYR A 245 -18.12 -2.58 12.85
N THR A 246 -18.68 -2.61 11.63
CA THR A 246 -20.11 -2.43 11.35
C THR A 246 -20.80 -3.70 10.84
N GLY A 247 -20.07 -4.81 10.78
CA GLY A 247 -20.57 -6.10 10.31
C GLY A 247 -21.42 -6.87 11.33
N PRO A 248 -21.94 -8.05 10.97
CA PRO A 248 -22.76 -8.87 11.85
C PRO A 248 -21.96 -9.43 13.03
N VAL A 249 -22.50 -9.30 14.24
CA VAL A 249 -21.90 -9.81 15.47
C VAL A 249 -22.60 -11.10 15.92
N PHE A 250 -21.81 -12.06 16.38
CA PHE A 250 -22.29 -13.35 16.89
C PHE A 250 -21.85 -13.53 18.35
N PRO A 251 -22.70 -14.11 19.22
CA PRO A 251 -22.29 -14.44 20.58
C PRO A 251 -21.09 -15.39 20.57
N LYS A 252 -20.08 -15.10 21.39
CA LYS A 252 -18.95 -16.00 21.59
C LYS A 252 -19.45 -17.24 22.35
N GLN A 253 -19.35 -18.41 21.72
CA GLN A 253 -19.72 -19.71 22.32
C GLN A 253 -18.75 -20.13 23.42
#